data_AF-A0A7C3QRB8-F1
#
_entry.id   AF-A0A7C3QRB8-F1
#
_cell.length_a   1.000
_cell.length_b   1.000
_cell.length_c   1.000
_cell.angle_alpha   90.00
_cell.angle_beta   90.00
_cell.angle_gamma   90.00
#
_symmetry.space_group_name_H-M   'P 1'
#
loop_
_entity.id
_entity.type
_entity.pdbx_description
1 polymer ?
#
loop_
_entity_poly.entity_id
_entity_poly.type
_entity_poly.pdbx_seq_one_letter_code
_entity_poly.pdbx_strand_id
1 'polypeptide(L)'
;MRRYLAVLFVIFLFSCKDEPRGEFGWAATDDRGISQVESMLSFVSEYKIKREGVFFYDYQTIWWIYEIHSGMFEQGSFLAALYEHNNTPEPVEVDLRPVTVVKSGGKTFIPQHYEPLQPGKYVLKIAYKSVIIDQVEFRIYPEGGPSRLQRKSDDERLDEDAESDDELIRNSGRL
;
A
#
# COMPACT_ATOMS: atom_id res chain seq x y z
N MET A 1 -10.89 -52.32 12.62
CA MET A 1 -10.20 -51.03 12.90
C MET A 1 -10.30 -50.09 11.70
N ARG A 2 -11.45 -49.42 11.49
CA ARG A 2 -11.61 -48.54 10.31
C ARG A 2 -12.81 -47.60 10.42
N ARG A 3 -13.00 -46.92 11.56
CA ARG A 3 -14.12 -45.97 11.74
C ARG A 3 -13.78 -44.66 12.49
N TYR A 4 -12.52 -44.43 12.85
CA TYR A 4 -12.13 -43.25 13.65
C TYR A 4 -11.25 -42.22 12.90
N LEU A 5 -11.16 -42.29 11.57
CA LEU A 5 -10.28 -41.40 10.80
C LEU A 5 -11.00 -40.21 10.13
N ALA A 6 -12.31 -40.06 10.34
CA ALA A 6 -13.10 -39.03 9.64
C ALA A 6 -13.47 -37.81 10.49
N VAL A 7 -13.10 -37.77 11.77
CA VAL A 7 -13.55 -36.72 12.71
C VAL A 7 -12.50 -35.64 12.97
N LEU A 8 -11.24 -35.82 12.54
CA LEU A 8 -10.14 -34.94 12.93
C LEU A 8 -9.76 -33.86 11.90
N PHE A 9 -10.51 -33.71 10.80
CA PHE A 9 -10.17 -32.77 9.71
C PHE A 9 -11.15 -31.59 9.56
N VAL A 10 -12.00 -31.33 10.55
CA VAL A 10 -13.00 -30.24 10.49
C VAL A 10 -12.60 -29.01 11.33
N ILE A 11 -11.48 -29.06 12.07
CA ILE A 11 -11.06 -27.96 12.97
C ILE A 11 -10.21 -26.88 12.25
N PHE A 12 -9.79 -27.09 11.00
CA PHE A 12 -8.97 -26.12 10.26
C PHE A 12 -9.76 -25.02 9.51
N LEU A 13 -11.07 -24.88 9.76
CA LEU A 13 -11.91 -23.87 9.12
C LEU A 13 -12.22 -22.64 10.00
N PHE A 14 -11.47 -22.43 11.08
CA PHE A 14 -11.34 -21.10 11.67
C PHE A 14 -10.26 -20.33 10.93
N SER A 15 -10.54 -19.93 9.68
CA SER A 15 -9.95 -18.70 9.18
C SER A 15 -10.47 -17.60 10.10
N CYS A 16 -9.64 -17.18 11.05
CA CYS A 16 -9.83 -15.96 11.82
C CYS A 16 -10.23 -14.86 10.84
N LYS A 17 -11.50 -14.47 10.85
CA LYS A 17 -11.87 -13.12 10.46
C LYS A 17 -11.32 -12.26 11.57
N ASP A 18 -10.07 -11.82 11.43
CA ASP A 18 -9.57 -10.72 12.24
C ASP A 18 -10.49 -9.54 11.93
N GLU A 19 -11.40 -9.27 12.87
CA GLU A 19 -12.28 -8.13 12.83
C GLU A 19 -11.40 -6.87 12.72
N PRO A 20 -11.65 -5.98 11.76
CA PRO A 20 -10.81 -4.82 11.54
C PRO A 20 -10.71 -4.03 12.84
N ARG A 21 -9.47 -3.90 13.35
CA ARG A 21 -9.22 -3.24 14.64
C ARG A 21 -9.37 -1.70 14.55
N GLY A 22 -9.61 -1.19 13.34
CA GLY A 22 -9.81 0.23 13.07
C GLY A 22 -10.28 0.53 11.64
N GLU A 23 -10.30 1.82 11.31
CA GLU A 23 -10.74 2.36 10.01
C GLU A 23 -9.66 3.22 9.36
N PHE A 24 -9.45 3.04 8.06
CA PHE A 24 -8.59 3.90 7.26
C PHE A 24 -9.40 5.06 6.65
N GLY A 25 -8.92 6.28 6.90
CA GLY A 25 -9.44 7.50 6.30
C GLY A 25 -8.39 8.15 5.40
N TRP A 26 -8.86 8.78 4.33
CA TRP A 26 -7.98 9.32 3.29
C TRP A 26 -8.37 10.73 2.88
N ALA A 27 -7.37 11.53 2.55
CA ALA A 27 -7.51 12.76 1.80
C ALA A 27 -6.30 12.93 0.88
N ALA A 28 -6.42 13.79 -0.12
CA ALA A 28 -5.34 14.05 -1.05
C ALA A 28 -5.31 15.54 -1.41
N THR A 29 -4.11 16.08 -1.48
CA THR A 29 -3.86 17.46 -1.93
C THR A 29 -3.10 17.40 -3.25
N ASP A 30 -3.47 18.25 -4.20
CA ASP A 30 -2.75 18.38 -5.47
C ASP A 30 -1.56 19.31 -5.26
N ASP A 31 -0.34 18.80 -5.36
CA ASP A 31 0.86 19.59 -5.07
C ASP A 31 1.36 20.38 -6.28
N ARG A 32 0.65 20.30 -7.43
CA ARG A 32 1.03 21.02 -8.63
C ARG A 32 0.76 22.51 -8.46
N GLY A 33 1.82 23.30 -8.52
CA GLY A 33 1.74 24.76 -8.51
C GLY A 33 1.51 25.39 -7.13
N ILE A 34 1.59 24.59 -6.07
CA ILE A 34 1.55 25.08 -4.69
C ILE A 34 3.00 25.31 -4.22
N SER A 35 3.29 26.48 -3.65
CA SER A 35 4.61 26.73 -3.07
C SER A 35 4.85 25.89 -1.81
N GLN A 36 6.11 25.59 -1.49
CA GLN A 36 6.45 24.79 -0.29
C GLN A 36 5.83 25.34 1.00
N VAL A 37 5.70 26.66 1.12
CA VAL A 37 5.10 27.32 2.29
C VAL A 37 3.58 27.13 2.34
N GLU A 38 2.90 27.22 1.20
CA GLU A 38 1.45 26.98 1.12
C GLU A 38 1.09 25.51 1.37
N SER A 39 1.95 24.58 0.94
CA SER A 39 1.83 23.16 1.28
C SER A 39 1.90 22.94 2.80
N MET A 40 2.84 23.60 3.50
CA MET A 40 2.95 23.52 4.97
C MET A 40 1.74 24.09 5.74
N LEU A 41 0.97 24.99 5.13
CA LEU A 41 -0.22 25.58 5.71
C LEU A 41 -1.52 24.84 5.33
N SER A 42 -1.43 23.91 4.38
CA SER A 42 -2.57 23.10 3.96
C SER A 42 -2.91 22.10 5.06
N PHE A 43 -4.09 22.27 5.65
CA PHE A 43 -4.61 21.33 6.63
C PHE A 43 -5.78 20.54 6.02
N VAL A 44 -5.75 19.22 6.21
CA VAL A 44 -6.89 18.37 5.86
C VAL A 44 -7.91 18.42 6.99
N SER A 45 -9.09 18.97 6.71
CA SER A 45 -10.20 19.02 7.66
C SER A 45 -11.08 17.76 7.63
N GLU A 46 -11.11 17.05 6.50
CA GLU A 46 -12.03 15.94 6.27
C GLU A 46 -11.32 14.75 5.62
N TYR A 47 -11.57 13.56 6.18
CA TYR A 47 -11.08 12.29 5.66
C TYR A 47 -12.24 11.44 5.17
N LYS A 48 -12.08 10.83 4.00
CA LYS A 48 -13.02 9.84 3.48
C LYS A 48 -12.65 8.46 4.01
N ILE A 49 -13.50 7.88 4.85
CA ILE A 49 -13.33 6.50 5.34
C ILE A 49 -13.59 5.52 4.20
N LYS A 50 -12.56 4.75 3.80
CA LYS A 50 -12.64 3.79 2.70
C LYS A 50 -11.52 2.77 2.81
N ARG A 51 -11.79 1.50 2.51
CA ARG A 51 -10.76 0.45 2.46
C ARG A 51 -10.55 -0.12 1.06
N GLU A 52 -11.58 -0.14 0.23
CA GLU A 52 -11.54 -0.78 -1.09
C GLU A 52 -11.52 0.24 -2.23
N GLY A 53 -10.84 -0.11 -3.33
CA GLY A 53 -10.75 0.74 -4.52
C GLY A 53 -10.22 2.14 -4.18
N VAL A 54 -9.27 2.23 -3.25
CA VAL A 54 -8.59 3.47 -2.91
C VAL A 54 -7.53 3.74 -3.98
N PHE A 55 -7.54 4.94 -4.54
CA PHE A 55 -6.53 5.34 -5.52
C PHE A 55 -6.23 6.83 -5.41
N PHE A 56 -5.01 7.18 -5.84
CA PHE A 56 -4.49 8.55 -5.91
C PHE A 56 -3.69 8.73 -7.20
N TYR A 57 -3.24 9.95 -7.43
CA TYR A 57 -2.33 10.28 -8.54
C TYR A 57 -0.91 10.56 -8.05
N ASP A 58 0.07 10.36 -8.93
CA ASP A 58 1.52 10.52 -8.68
C ASP A 58 1.99 11.96 -8.46
N TYR A 59 1.07 12.92 -8.42
CA TYR A 59 1.31 14.32 -8.11
C TYR A 59 0.61 14.78 -6.82
N GLN A 60 0.02 13.84 -6.08
CA GLN A 60 -0.75 14.15 -4.87
C GLN A 60 -0.01 13.75 -3.61
N THR A 61 0.03 14.65 -2.62
CA THR A 61 0.28 14.28 -1.23
C THR A 61 -0.93 13.51 -0.71
N ILE A 62 -0.66 12.33 -0.17
CA ILE A 62 -1.68 11.42 0.36
C ILE A 62 -1.70 11.56 1.86
N TRP A 63 -2.77 12.15 2.38
CA TRP A 63 -3.02 12.22 3.81
C TRP A 63 -3.84 11.03 4.24
N TRP A 64 -3.42 10.36 5.31
CA TRP A 64 -4.16 9.22 5.83
C TRP A 64 -4.27 9.27 7.35
N ILE A 65 -5.39 8.73 7.83
CA ILE A 65 -5.62 8.45 9.24
C ILE A 65 -5.93 6.97 9.42
N TYR A 66 -5.53 6.43 10.55
CA TYR A 66 -6.05 5.17 11.05
C TYR A 66 -6.77 5.44 12.38
N GLU A 67 -8.10 5.28 12.40
CA GLU A 67 -8.92 5.37 13.61
C GLU A 67 -8.91 4.02 14.33
N ILE A 68 -8.44 4.00 15.57
CA ILE A 68 -8.34 2.80 16.39
C ILE A 68 -9.67 2.62 17.15
N HIS A 69 -10.45 1.60 16.80
CA HIS A 69 -11.78 1.36 17.37
C HIS A 69 -11.77 0.49 18.63
N SER A 70 -10.88 -0.49 18.69
CA SER A 70 -10.88 -1.48 19.77
C SER A 70 -9.49 -2.00 20.09
N GLY A 71 -9.22 -2.24 21.37
CA GLY A 71 -7.95 -2.75 21.87
C GLY A 71 -7.39 -1.89 23.01
N MET A 72 -6.91 -2.56 24.07
CA MET A 72 -6.10 -1.89 25.09
C MET A 72 -4.68 -1.73 24.57
N PHE A 73 -4.50 -0.77 23.66
CA PHE A 73 -3.16 -0.37 23.24
C PHE A 73 -2.58 0.51 24.35
N GLU A 74 -1.68 -0.08 25.13
CA GLU A 74 -0.80 0.70 26.01
C GLU A 74 -0.06 1.74 25.16
N GLN A 75 0.33 2.87 25.75
CA GLN A 75 1.28 3.80 25.15
C GLN A 75 2.50 2.99 24.69
N GLY A 76 2.60 2.77 23.39
CA GLY A 76 3.49 1.78 22.79
C GLY A 76 3.76 2.14 21.34
N SER A 77 4.85 1.61 20.80
CA SER A 77 5.34 1.90 19.47
C SER A 77 4.45 1.26 18.41
N PHE A 78 3.52 2.04 17.88
CA PHE A 78 2.93 1.73 16.59
C PHE A 78 3.97 1.96 15.49
N LEU A 79 3.96 1.10 14.48
CA LEU A 79 4.72 1.26 13.26
C LEU A 79 3.74 1.33 12.08
N ALA A 80 4.06 2.17 11.11
CA ALA A 80 3.47 2.12 9.78
C ALA A 80 4.54 1.62 8.82
N ALA A 81 4.18 0.65 7.99
CA ALA A 81 5.04 0.08 6.97
C ALA A 81 4.33 0.15 5.61
N LEU A 82 4.97 0.75 4.63
CA LEU A 82 4.48 0.85 3.25
C LEU A 82 5.28 -0.09 2.37
N TYR A 83 4.57 -0.95 1.66
CA TYR A 83 5.16 -1.85 0.66
C TYR A 83 4.65 -1.50 -0.72
N GLU A 84 5.54 -1.54 -1.70
CA GLU A 84 5.22 -1.49 -3.13
C GLU A 84 5.15 -2.90 -3.69
N HIS A 85 4.10 -3.18 -4.47
CA HIS A 85 3.84 -4.48 -5.08
C HIS A 85 3.74 -4.32 -6.60
N ASN A 86 4.87 -3.96 -7.22
CA ASN A 86 5.01 -3.72 -8.64
C ASN A 86 5.93 -4.78 -9.27
N ASN A 87 5.34 -5.74 -10.00
CA ASN A 87 6.00 -6.72 -10.87
C ASN A 87 7.12 -7.60 -10.24
N THR A 88 7.46 -7.41 -8.98
CA THR A 88 8.39 -8.26 -8.24
C THR A 88 7.66 -9.45 -7.59
N PRO A 89 8.31 -10.62 -7.47
CA PRO A 89 7.73 -11.76 -6.75
C PRO A 89 7.43 -11.45 -5.29
N GLU A 90 8.23 -10.57 -4.68
CA GLU A 90 8.08 -10.14 -3.29
C GLU A 90 7.84 -8.62 -3.20
N PRO A 91 6.89 -8.16 -2.37
CA PRO A 91 6.70 -6.73 -2.13
C PRO A 91 7.96 -6.07 -1.58
N VAL A 92 8.29 -4.88 -2.08
CA VAL A 92 9.46 -4.10 -1.65
C VAL A 92 9.03 -3.11 -0.56
N GLU A 93 9.77 -3.04 0.55
CA GLU A 93 9.54 -2.04 1.60
C GLU A 93 10.00 -0.67 1.14
N VAL A 94 9.10 0.32 1.17
CA VAL A 94 9.36 1.70 0.74
C VAL A 94 9.46 2.66 1.93
N ASP A 95 8.70 2.40 2.99
CA ASP A 95 8.75 3.19 4.22
C ASP A 95 8.48 2.28 5.43
N LEU A 96 9.22 2.50 6.52
CA LEU A 96 9.00 1.89 7.81
C LEU A 96 9.34 2.91 8.89
N ARG A 97 8.33 3.33 9.66
CA ARG A 97 8.53 4.37 10.68
C ARG A 97 7.64 4.19 11.91
N PRO A 98 8.12 4.61 13.08
CA PRO A 98 7.25 4.78 14.24
C PRO A 98 6.25 5.90 14.00
N VAL A 99 5.03 5.70 14.48
CA VAL A 99 3.94 6.66 14.34
C VAL A 99 3.37 7.06 15.67
N THR A 100 2.98 8.32 15.77
CA THR A 100 2.41 8.90 17.00
C THR A 100 0.91 8.77 16.99
N VAL A 101 0.37 8.39 18.14
CA VAL A 101 -1.07 8.30 18.37
C VAL A 101 -1.60 9.61 18.96
N VAL A 102 -2.67 10.13 18.39
CA VAL A 102 -3.36 11.35 18.83
C VAL A 102 -4.75 10.97 19.35
N LYS A 103 -5.17 11.59 20.46
CA LYS A 103 -6.52 11.43 21.01
C LYS A 103 -7.31 12.72 20.79
N SER A 104 -8.50 12.62 20.18
CA SER A 104 -9.40 13.75 19.96
C SER A 104 -10.85 13.29 19.98
N GLY A 105 -11.72 14.03 20.67
CA GLY A 105 -13.17 13.73 20.71
C GLY A 105 -13.54 12.32 21.21
N GLY A 106 -12.74 11.75 22.12
CA GLY A 106 -12.93 10.39 22.63
C GLY A 106 -12.45 9.27 21.69
N LYS A 107 -11.94 9.63 20.50
CA LYS A 107 -11.38 8.72 19.51
C LYS A 107 -9.85 8.79 19.50
N THR A 108 -9.23 7.74 18.97
CA THR A 108 -7.78 7.58 18.91
C THR A 108 -7.37 7.39 17.46
N PHE A 109 -6.42 8.20 16.99
CA PHE A 109 -6.03 8.27 15.58
C PHE A 109 -4.51 8.19 15.40
N ILE A 110 -4.09 7.71 14.24
CA ILE A 110 -2.73 7.86 13.73
C ILE A 110 -2.80 8.70 12.46
N PRO A 111 -2.52 10.01 12.52
CA PRO A 111 -2.45 10.87 11.34
C PRO A 111 -1.05 10.85 10.73
N GLN A 112 -0.97 10.67 9.41
CA GLN A 112 0.27 10.63 8.65
C GLN A 112 0.04 11.11 7.21
N HIS A 113 1.13 11.29 6.46
CA HIS A 113 1.06 11.55 5.02
C HIS A 113 2.18 10.83 4.27
N TYR A 114 2.00 10.70 2.97
CA TYR A 114 3.02 10.36 1.99
C TYR A 114 3.11 11.48 0.97
N GLU A 115 4.32 11.96 0.71
CA GLU A 115 4.64 12.76 -0.47
C GLU A 115 4.26 11.97 -1.74
N PRO A 116 4.13 12.64 -2.89
CA PRO A 116 3.76 11.99 -4.14
C PRO A 116 4.58 10.71 -4.41
N LEU A 117 3.86 9.59 -4.50
CA LEU A 117 4.43 8.26 -4.71
C LEU A 117 4.51 7.92 -6.20
N GLN A 118 5.38 6.99 -6.58
CA GLN A 118 5.44 6.51 -7.95
C GLN A 118 4.17 5.72 -8.33
N PRO A 119 3.78 5.69 -9.62
CA PRO A 119 2.67 4.87 -10.07
C PRO A 119 2.86 3.38 -9.72
N GLY A 120 1.85 2.76 -9.11
CA GLY A 120 2.03 1.42 -8.57
C GLY A 120 0.90 0.92 -7.69
N LYS A 121 1.01 -0.33 -7.25
CA LYS A 121 0.18 -0.92 -6.19
C LYS A 121 0.92 -0.86 -4.87
N TYR A 122 0.22 -0.45 -3.82
CA TYR A 122 0.80 -0.30 -2.49
C TYR A 122 -0.04 -1.00 -1.43
N VAL A 123 0.65 -1.47 -0.38
CA VAL A 123 0.06 -2.04 0.82
C VAL A 123 0.58 -1.25 2.02
N LEU A 124 -0.31 -0.57 2.74
CA LEU A 124 -0.01 0.05 4.02
C LEU A 124 -0.37 -0.92 5.14
N LYS A 125 0.58 -1.20 6.02
CA LYS A 125 0.40 -2.07 7.20
C LYS A 125 0.60 -1.27 8.48
N ILE A 126 -0.28 -1.50 9.44
CA ILE A 126 -0.17 -0.96 10.81
C ILE A 126 0.26 -2.11 11.72
N ALA A 127 1.34 -1.89 12.47
CA ALA A 127 1.83 -2.86 13.44
C ALA A 127 1.85 -2.26 14.85
N TYR A 128 1.61 -3.11 15.85
CA TYR A 128 1.70 -2.78 17.27
C TYR A 128 2.55 -3.84 17.97
N LYS A 129 3.58 -3.42 18.71
CA LYS A 129 4.55 -4.34 19.34
C LYS A 129 5.10 -5.37 18.35
N SER A 130 5.44 -4.90 17.14
CA SER A 130 5.98 -5.69 16.02
C SER A 130 5.05 -6.77 15.45
N VAL A 131 3.76 -6.74 15.77
CA VAL A 131 2.74 -7.61 15.17
C VAL A 131 1.86 -6.76 14.26
N ILE A 132 1.69 -7.17 13.00
CA ILE A 132 0.76 -6.52 12.07
C ILE A 132 -0.65 -6.69 12.62
N ILE A 133 -1.36 -5.58 12.82
CA ILE A 133 -2.71 -5.56 13.38
C ILE A 133 -3.77 -5.16 12.36
N ASP A 134 -3.38 -4.46 11.30
CA ASP A 134 -4.28 -4.11 10.20
C ASP A 134 -3.49 -3.76 8.93
N GLN A 135 -4.16 -3.81 7.77
CA GLN A 135 -3.59 -3.41 6.49
C GLN A 135 -4.64 -2.93 5.48
N VAL A 136 -4.19 -2.18 4.48
CA VAL A 136 -5.03 -1.66 3.38
C VAL A 136 -4.23 -1.54 2.09
N GLU A 137 -4.91 -1.77 0.97
CA GLU A 137 -4.34 -1.64 -0.37
C GLU A 137 -4.83 -0.37 -1.06
N PHE A 138 -3.94 0.28 -1.80
CA PHE A 138 -4.30 1.40 -2.66
C PHE A 138 -3.43 1.44 -3.91
N ARG A 139 -3.85 2.25 -4.89
CA ARG A 139 -3.15 2.38 -6.17
C ARG A 139 -2.78 3.81 -6.49
N ILE A 140 -1.59 3.99 -7.06
CA ILE A 140 -1.15 5.27 -7.62
C ILE A 140 -1.22 5.19 -9.14
N TYR A 141 -1.89 6.17 -9.74
CA TYR A 141 -1.97 6.34 -11.18
C TYR A 141 -1.12 7.52 -11.64
N PRO A 142 -0.51 7.46 -12.83
CA PRO A 142 0.11 8.63 -13.42
C PRO A 142 -0.95 9.66 -13.82
N GLU A 143 -0.51 10.90 -14.02
CA GLU A 143 -1.33 11.92 -14.68
C GLU A 143 -1.90 11.39 -16.01
N GLY A 144 -3.23 11.51 -16.17
CA GLY A 144 -3.99 10.94 -17.30
C GLY A 144 -4.69 9.62 -16.99
N GLY A 145 -4.49 9.05 -15.79
CA GLY A 145 -5.27 7.92 -15.27
C GLY A 145 -4.80 6.53 -15.73
N PRO A 146 -5.65 5.50 -15.55
CA PRO A 146 -5.27 4.09 -15.71
C PRO A 146 -4.72 3.73 -17.10
N SER A 147 -5.19 4.41 -18.14
CA SER A 147 -4.85 4.13 -19.53
C SER A 147 -3.37 4.36 -19.87
N ARG A 148 -2.63 5.15 -19.07
CA ARG A 148 -1.22 5.46 -19.30
C ARG A 148 -0.27 4.44 -18.68
N LEU A 149 -0.71 3.73 -17.62
CA LEU A 149 0.07 2.62 -17.04
C LEU A 149 0.24 1.47 -18.05
N GLN A 150 -0.81 1.17 -18.81
CA GLN A 150 -0.78 0.10 -19.81
C GLN A 150 0.23 0.38 -20.92
N ARG A 151 0.37 1.65 -21.32
CA ARG A 151 1.34 2.04 -22.33
C ARG A 151 2.79 1.89 -21.86
N LYS A 152 3.10 2.27 -20.61
CA LYS A 152 4.45 2.07 -20.05
C LYS A 152 4.82 0.60 -19.93
N SER A 153 3.90 -0.27 -19.49
CA SER A 153 4.15 -1.71 -19.43
C SER A 153 4.32 -2.35 -20.81
N ASP A 154 3.67 -1.80 -21.84
CA ASP A 154 3.81 -2.29 -23.20
C ASP A 154 5.14 -1.81 -23.82
N ASP A 155 5.56 -0.57 -23.55
CA ASP A 155 6.83 -0.02 -24.03
C ASP A 155 8.04 -0.70 -23.36
N GLU A 156 8.04 -0.91 -22.04
CA GLU A 156 9.12 -1.64 -21.32
C GLU A 156 9.28 -3.09 -21.82
N ARG A 157 8.17 -3.71 -22.25
CA ARG A 157 8.17 -5.07 -22.79
C ARG A 157 8.74 -5.13 -24.21
N LEU A 158 8.52 -4.08 -25.00
CA LEU A 158 9.10 -3.95 -26.34
C LEU A 158 10.63 -3.74 -26.29
N ASP A 159 11.14 -3.07 -25.25
CA ASP A 159 12.58 -2.86 -25.06
C ASP A 159 13.29 -4.15 -24.59
N GLU A 160 12.67 -4.96 -23.73
CA GLU A 160 13.21 -6.28 -23.32
C GLU A 160 13.25 -7.29 -24.48
N ASP A 161 12.24 -7.29 -25.35
CA ASP A 161 12.18 -8.19 -26.50
C ASP A 161 13.22 -7.80 -27.57
N ALA A 162 13.52 -6.50 -27.72
CA ALA A 162 14.47 -5.98 -28.71
C ALA A 162 15.95 -6.27 -28.38
N GLU A 163 16.31 -6.54 -27.13
CA GLU A 163 17.68 -6.85 -26.73
C GLU A 163 18.03 -8.35 -26.88
N SER A 164 17.03 -9.21 -27.16
CA SER A 164 17.22 -10.67 -27.26
C SER A 164 17.54 -11.21 -28.66
N ASP A 165 17.35 -10.40 -29.71
CA ASP A 165 17.51 -10.85 -31.11
C ASP A 165 18.93 -10.67 -31.68
N ASP A 166 19.81 -9.90 -31.02
CA ASP A 166 21.13 -9.54 -31.56
C ASP A 166 22.26 -10.57 -31.26
N GLU A 167 22.01 -11.60 -30.43
CA GLU A 167 23.04 -12.61 -30.09
C GLU A 167 23.05 -13.86 -31.01
N LEU A 168 22.09 -14.04 -31.91
CA LEU A 168 21.97 -15.27 -32.73
C LEU A 168 22.66 -15.21 -34.12
N ILE A 169 23.23 -14.09 -34.55
CA ILE A 169 23.84 -13.94 -35.91
C ILE A 169 25.38 -14.02 -35.90
N ARG A 170 26.01 -14.78 -35.00
CA ARG A 170 27.50 -14.91 -34.98
C ARG A 170 28.12 -16.27 -35.30
N ASN A 171 27.36 -17.36 -35.47
CA ASN A 171 27.96 -18.70 -35.60
C ASN A 171 27.72 -19.47 -36.91
N SER A 172 27.19 -18.86 -37.97
CA SER A 172 26.97 -19.56 -39.26
C SER A 172 28.07 -19.33 -40.32
N GLY A 173 29.24 -18.83 -39.93
CA GLY A 173 30.34 -18.50 -40.85
C GLY A 173 31.62 -19.32 -40.67
N ARG A 174 31.56 -20.65 -40.52
CA ARG A 174 32.73 -21.53 -40.68
C ARG A 174 32.33 -23.01 -40.77
N LEU A 175 32.18 -23.51 -41.99
CA LEU A 175 32.53 -24.87 -42.42
C LEU A 175 32.95 -24.83 -43.88
#